data_AF-A0A645AF94-F1
#
_entry.id   AF-A0A645AF94-F1
#
_cell.length_a   1.000
_cell.length_b   1.000
_cell.length_c   1.000
_cell.angle_alpha   90.00
_cell.angle_beta   90.00
_cell.angle_gamma   90.00
#
_symmetry.space_group_name_H-M   'P 1'
#
loop_
_entity.id
_entity.type
_entity.pdbx_description
1 polymer ?
#
loop_
_entity_poly.entity_id
_entity_poly.type
_entity_poly.pdbx_seq_one_letter_code
_entity_poly.pdbx_strand_id
1 'polypeptide(L)' 'MQIKADILNKVFMVPECSELACQGAALIGATGNIQQEERKESFGKQARYAQLINPNPADVEKYKLENKL' A
#
# COMPACT_ATOMS: atom_id res chain seq x y z
N MET A 1 2.10 -9.74 -7.23
CA MET A 1 1.05 -8.92 -6.59
C MET A 1 -0.28 -8.98 -7.33
N GLN A 2 -0.29 -9.04 -8.68
CA GLN A 2 -1.51 -9.21 -9.49
C GLN A 2 -2.42 -10.35 -8.99
N ILE A 3 -1.89 -11.57 -8.83
CA ILE A 3 -2.64 -12.72 -8.31
C ILE A 3 -3.35 -12.42 -6.97
N LYS A 4 -2.71 -11.68 -6.06
CA LYS A 4 -3.32 -11.31 -4.77
C LYS A 4 -4.43 -10.26 -4.94
N ALA A 5 -4.23 -9.30 -5.84
CA ALA A 5 -5.25 -8.31 -6.19
C ALA A 5 -6.49 -9.00 -6.77
N ASP A 6 -6.28 -9.97 -7.67
CA ASP A 6 -7.34 -10.73 -8.32
C ASP A 6 -8.10 -11.63 -7.32
N ILE A 7 -7.38 -12.43 -6.50
CA ILE A 7 -8.01 -13.32 -5.50
C ILE A 7 -8.85 -12.53 -4.51
N LEU A 8 -8.34 -11.40 -4.01
CA LEU A 8 -9.05 -10.60 -3.00
C LEU A 8 -10.05 -9.63 -3.61
N ASN A 9 -10.06 -9.47 -4.93
CA ASN A 9 -10.81 -8.44 -5.66
C ASN A 9 -10.61 -7.05 -5.02
N LYS A 10 -9.35 -6.69 -4.75
CA LYS A 10 -8.95 -5.40 -4.17
C LYS A 10 -7.80 -4.80 -4.93
N VAL A 11 -7.76 -3.47 -4.98
CA VAL A 11 -6.61 -2.72 -5.50
C VAL A 11 -5.46 -2.84 -4.51
N PHE A 12 -4.27 -3.13 -5.02
CA PHE A 12 -3.04 -3.14 -4.24
C PHE A 12 -2.20 -1.90 -4.57
N MET A 13 -1.80 -1.17 -3.53
CA MET A 13 -0.87 -0.05 -3.64
C MET A 13 0.54 -0.56 -3.38
N VAL A 14 1.45 -0.36 -4.33
CA VAL A 14 2.86 -0.73 -4.18
C VAL A 14 3.67 0.54 -3.89
N PRO A 15 4.32 0.63 -2.73
CA PRO A 15 5.16 1.78 -2.39
C PRO A 15 6.41 1.84 -3.28
N GLU A 16 6.96 3.03 -3.49
CA GLU A 16 8.29 3.18 -4.13
C GLU A 16 9.41 2.59 -3.25
N CYS A 17 9.29 2.73 -1.93
CA CYS A 17 10.25 2.19 -0.97
C CYS A 17 9.83 0.78 -0.52
N SER A 18 10.73 -0.20 -0.67
CA SER A 18 10.55 -1.56 -0.15
C SER A 18 10.82 -1.67 1.35
N GLU A 19 11.58 -0.74 1.93
CA GLU A 19 12.01 -0.74 3.33
C GLU A 19 11.09 0.13 4.21
N LEU A 20 9.78 -0.11 4.14
CA LEU A 20 8.77 0.69 4.85
C LEU A 20 9.00 0.76 6.38
N ALA A 21 9.57 -0.28 6.98
CA ALA A 21 9.90 -0.28 8.42
C ALA A 21 10.98 0.76 8.76
N CYS A 22 12.06 0.81 7.96
CA CYS A 22 13.15 1.78 8.12
C CYS A 22 12.66 3.20 7.80
N GLN A 23 11.87 3.36 6.74
CA GLN A 23 11.25 4.64 6.40
C GLN A 23 10.33 5.15 7.53
N GLY A 24 9.51 4.26 8.10
CA GLY A 24 8.65 4.57 9.24
C GLY A 24 9.46 4.96 10.48
N ALA A 25 10.53 4.24 10.79
CA ALA A 25 11.41 4.56 11.92
C ALA A 25 12.10 5.92 11.75
N ALA A 26 12.63 6.20 10.54
CA ALA A 26 13.23 7.49 10.21
C ALA A 26 12.22 8.64 10.32
N LEU A 27 10.99 8.43 9.84
CA LEU A 27 9.91 9.39 9.95
C LEU A 27 9.54 9.66 11.41
N ILE A 28 9.34 8.62 12.23
CA ILE A 28 9.04 8.77 13.65
C ILE A 28 10.17 9.53 14.37
N GLY A 29 11.44 9.18 14.09
CA GLY A 29 12.60 9.87 14.65
C GLY A 29 12.66 11.35 14.28
N ALA A 30 12.39 11.68 13.02
CA ALA A 30 12.30 13.07 12.55
C ALA A 30 11.12 13.84 13.18
N THR A 31 10.00 13.15 13.43
CA THR A 31 8.77 13.75 13.97
C THR A 31 8.89 14.14 15.45
N GLY A 32 9.86 13.59 16.18
CA GLY A 32 10.13 13.98 17.57
C GLY A 32 10.43 15.48 17.76
N ASN A 33 10.82 16.18 16.68
CA ASN A 33 11.17 17.60 16.68
C ASN A 33 10.09 18.54 16.11
N ILE A 34 8.91 18.03 15.69
CA ILE A 34 7.91 18.80 14.92
C ILE A 34 6.59 18.90 15.70
N GLN A 35 6.06 20.12 15.81
CA GLN A 35 4.80 20.44 16.50
C GLN A 35 3.62 19.63 15.93
N GLN A 36 2.70 19.21 16.79
CA GLN A 36 1.67 18.21 16.50
C GLN A 36 0.70 18.55 15.35
N GLU A 37 0.52 19.82 14.98
CA GLU A 37 -0.44 20.23 13.94
C GLU A 37 0.05 19.95 12.50
N GLU A 38 1.36 19.98 12.23
CA GLU A 38 1.93 19.60 10.91
C GLU A 38 1.98 18.07 10.68
N ARG A 39 1.69 17.30 11.73
CA ARG A 39 1.96 15.86 11.81
C ARG A 39 1.05 15.02 10.90
N LYS A 40 -0.20 15.45 10.67
CA LYS A 40 -1.16 14.75 9.79
C LYS A 40 -0.91 15.01 8.30
N GLU A 41 -0.34 16.14 7.93
CA GLU A 41 -0.01 16.47 6.53
C GLU A 41 1.27 15.77 6.03
N SER A 42 2.18 15.40 6.94
CA SER A 42 3.51 14.86 6.60
C SER A 42 3.48 13.41 6.08
N PHE A 43 2.72 12.51 6.71
CA PHE A 43 2.74 11.08 6.37
C PHE A 43 2.28 10.81 4.94
N GLY A 44 1.17 11.43 4.52
CA GLY A 44 0.62 11.25 3.17
C GLY A 44 1.51 11.81 2.06
N LYS A 45 2.37 12.80 2.37
CA LYS A 45 3.33 13.38 1.41
C LYS A 45 4.62 12.54 1.28
N GLN A 46 4.95 11.73 2.28
CA GLN A 46 6.21 10.96 2.30
C GLN A 46 6.07 9.53 1.79
N ALA A 47 4.91 8.89 1.95
CA ALA A 47 4.65 7.58 1.36
C ALA A 47 4.24 7.74 -0.11
N ARG A 48 5.23 7.65 -1.01
CA ARG A 48 4.98 7.63 -2.47
C ARG A 48 4.68 6.22 -2.95
N TYR A 49 3.75 6.12 -3.89
CA TYR A 49 3.36 4.87 -4.53
C TYR A 49 3.96 4.78 -5.93
N ALA A 50 4.69 3.71 -6.21
CA ALA A 50 5.25 3.45 -7.54
C ALA A 50 4.16 2.97 -8.51
N GLN A 51 3.21 2.19 -7.99
CA GLN A 51 2.24 1.48 -8.82
C GLN A 51 0.94 1.20 -8.07
N LEU A 52 -0.17 1.30 -8.80
CA LEU A 52 -1.46 0.74 -8.41
C LEU A 52 -1.72 -0.51 -9.25
N ILE A 53 -2.05 -1.61 -8.58
CA ILE A 53 -2.37 -2.89 -9.22
C ILE A 53 -3.87 -3.11 -9.05
N ASN A 54 -4.61 -2.95 -10.15
CA ASN A 54 -6.04 -3.22 -10.19
C ASN A 54 -6.27 -4.73 -10.41
N PRO A 55 -7.32 -5.30 -9.83
CA PRO A 55 -7.71 -6.68 -10.13
C PRO A 55 -8.14 -6.81 -11.60
N ASN A 56 -7.77 -7.92 -12.23
CA ASN A 56 -8.26 -8.31 -13.54
C ASN A 56 -9.61 -9.04 -13.38
N PRO A 57 -10.72 -8.53 -13.95
CA PRO A 57 -12.03 -9.15 -13.82
C PRO A 57 -12.08 -10.62 -14.26
N ALA A 58 -11.35 -10.99 -15.31
CA ALA A 58 -11.33 -12.37 -15.80
C ALA A 58 -10.68 -13.33 -14.79
N ASP A 59 -9.59 -12.89 -14.17
CA ASP A 59 -8.86 -13.69 -13.17
C ASP A 59 -9.61 -13.73 -11.83
N VAL A 60 -10.29 -12.65 -11.45
CA VAL A 60 -11.18 -12.62 -10.26
C VAL A 60 -12.23 -13.72 -10.36
N GLU A 61 -12.94 -13.81 -11.49
CA GLU A 61 -13.99 -14.83 -11.68
C GLU A 61 -13.41 -16.26 -11.69
N LYS A 62 -12.25 -16.44 -12.34
CA LYS A 62 -11.51 -17.70 -12.31
C LYS A 62 -11.19 -18.12 -10.86
N TYR A 63 -10.64 -17.22 -10.06
CA TYR A 63 -10.26 -17.54 -8.68
C TYR A 63 -11.44 -17.77 -7.75
N LYS A 64 -12.60 -17.13 -7.98
CA LYS A 64 -13.84 -17.46 -7.26
C LYS A 64 -14.28 -18.89 -7.52
N LEU A 65 -14.30 -19.30 -8.79
CA LEU A 65 -14.70 -20.64 -9.20
C LEU A 65 -13.75 -21.73 -8.66
N GLU A 66 -12.44 -21.48 -8.74
CA GLU A 66 -11.41 -22.45 -8.33
C GLU A 66 -11.34 -22.62 -6.80
N ASN A 67 -11.61 -21.58 -6.02
CA ASN A 67 -11.49 -21.60 -4.56
C ASN A 67 -12.82 -21.68 -3.80
N LYS A 68 -13.97 -21.74 -4.50
CA LYS A 68 -15.32 -21.63 -3.91
C LYS A 68 -15.46 -20.40 -2.97
N LEU A 69 -14.80 -19.30 -3.33
CA LEU A 69 -14.84 -18.03 -2.61
C LEU A 69 -16.07 -17.20 -2.98
#